data_AF-F7KTH5-F1
#
_entry.id   AF-F7KTH5-F1
#
_cell.length_a   1.000
_cell.length_b   1.000
_cell.length_c   1.000
_cell.angle_alpha   90.00
_cell.angle_beta   90.00
_cell.angle_gamma   90.00
#
_symmetry.space_group_name_H-M   'P 1'
#
loop_
_entity.id
_entity.type
_entity.pdbx_description
1 polymer ?
#
loop_
_entity_poly.entity_id
_entity_poly.type
_entity_poly.pdbx_seq_one_letter_code
_entity_poly.pdbx_strand_id
1 'polypeptide(L)'
;KWETLKEESHANIQSEKGILNRQIRSIQTEGHFGDIKENDSFRRFNYRTSEKVYKEFMLYAIGRNMNKYHRFLHDEIKKIRRKNRGKDGLKNVHVQKCSYGCFAP
;
A
#
# COMPACT_ATOMS: atom_id res chain seq x y z
N LYS A 1 -11.91 -25.01 -21.21
CA LYS A 1 -10.65 -24.41 -20.69
C LYS A 1 -10.87 -23.01 -20.09
N TRP A 2 -11.66 -22.14 -20.71
CA TRP A 2 -11.96 -20.81 -20.14
C TRP A 2 -12.81 -20.86 -18.87
N GLU A 3 -13.87 -21.68 -18.84
CA GLU A 3 -14.73 -21.80 -17.65
C GLU A 3 -13.97 -22.34 -16.44
N THR A 4 -13.10 -23.33 -16.62
CA THR A 4 -12.28 -23.90 -15.54
C THR A 4 -11.31 -22.87 -14.94
N LEU A 5 -10.65 -22.05 -15.77
CA LEU A 5 -9.75 -21.00 -15.30
C LEU A 5 -10.50 -19.86 -14.59
N LYS A 6 -11.72 -19.56 -15.03
CA LYS A 6 -12.59 -18.57 -14.39
C LYS A 6 -13.01 -19.04 -13.00
N GLU A 7 -13.37 -20.30 -12.87
CA GLU A 7 -13.78 -20.92 -11.61
C GLU A 7 -12.62 -21.01 -10.62
N GLU A 8 -11.43 -21.43 -11.08
CA GLU A 8 -10.19 -21.40 -10.29
C GLU A 8 -9.83 -19.99 -9.81
N SER A 9 -9.94 -18.99 -10.69
CA SER A 9 -9.71 -17.58 -10.32
C SER A 9 -10.69 -17.11 -9.26
N HIS A 10 -11.97 -17.46 -9.40
CA HIS A 10 -12.99 -17.14 -8.40
C HIS A 10 -12.70 -17.78 -7.04
N ALA A 11 -12.37 -19.08 -7.03
CA ALA A 11 -11.99 -19.79 -5.82
C ALA A 11 -10.75 -19.15 -5.15
N ASN A 12 -9.73 -18.80 -5.94
CA ASN A 12 -8.52 -18.15 -5.44
C ASN A 12 -8.79 -16.79 -4.81
N ILE A 13 -9.67 -15.99 -5.41
CA ILE A 13 -10.04 -14.67 -4.89
C ILE A 13 -10.84 -14.80 -3.58
N GLN A 14 -11.78 -15.75 -3.52
CA GLN A 14 -12.65 -15.96 -2.36
C GLN A 14 -11.97 -16.71 -1.19
N SER A 15 -10.87 -17.42 -1.44
CA SER A 15 -10.07 -18.05 -0.40
C SER A 15 -9.63 -17.05 0.69
N GLU A 16 -9.35 -17.53 1.90
CA GLU A 16 -8.84 -16.69 3.00
C GLU A 16 -7.57 -15.92 2.60
N LYS A 17 -6.65 -16.59 1.89
CA LYS A 17 -5.44 -15.98 1.32
C LYS A 17 -5.79 -14.88 0.31
N GLY A 18 -6.78 -15.12 -0.55
CA GLY A 18 -7.27 -14.14 -1.53
C GLY A 18 -7.91 -12.91 -0.88
N ILE A 19 -8.71 -13.10 0.17
CA ILE A 19 -9.30 -12.02 0.97
C ILE A 19 -8.19 -11.18 1.63
N LEU A 20 -7.25 -11.84 2.30
CA LEU A 20 -6.12 -11.17 2.97
C LEU A 20 -5.28 -10.35 1.98
N ASN A 21 -4.95 -10.92 0.81
CA ASN A 21 -4.21 -10.22 -0.23
C ASN A 21 -4.96 -9.00 -0.81
N ARG A 22 -6.30 -9.03 -0.83
CA ARG A 22 -7.11 -7.87 -1.25
C ARG A 22 -7.12 -6.77 -0.19
N GLN A 23 -7.24 -7.15 1.08
CA GLN A 23 -7.16 -6.20 2.18
C GLN A 23 -5.79 -5.51 2.24
N ILE A 24 -4.69 -6.28 2.10
CA ILE A 24 -3.34 -5.73 2.08
C ILE A 24 -3.15 -4.74 0.93
N ARG A 25 -3.64 -5.07 -0.28
CA ARG A 25 -3.57 -4.17 -1.44
C ARG A 25 -4.35 -2.86 -1.23
N SER A 26 -5.53 -2.90 -0.63
CA SER A 26 -6.29 -1.68 -0.32
C SER A 26 -5.65 -0.84 0.80
N ILE A 27 -4.86 -1.45 1.71
CA ILE A 27 -4.19 -0.69 2.77
C ILE A 27 -2.87 -0.10 2.28
N GLN A 28 -2.01 -0.91 1.65
CA GLN A 28 -0.65 -0.51 1.29
C GLN A 28 -0.60 0.16 -0.08
N THR A 29 -1.10 -0.53 -1.11
CA THR A 29 -0.94 -0.10 -2.50
C THR A 29 -1.80 1.14 -2.76
N GLU A 30 -3.09 1.09 -2.41
CA GLU A 30 -4.03 2.19 -2.63
C GLU A 30 -3.66 3.43 -1.79
N GLY A 31 -3.30 3.24 -0.51
CA GLY A 31 -2.88 4.33 0.36
C GLY A 31 -1.62 5.05 -0.16
N HIS A 32 -0.62 4.30 -0.62
CA HIS A 32 0.60 4.89 -1.17
C HIS A 32 0.34 5.66 -2.47
N PHE A 33 -0.52 5.14 -3.35
CA PHE A 33 -0.93 5.86 -4.56
C PHE A 33 -1.77 7.10 -4.26
N GLY A 34 -2.58 7.09 -3.21
CA GLY A 34 -3.31 8.27 -2.75
C GLY A 34 -2.37 9.40 -2.36
N ASP A 35 -1.34 9.10 -1.57
CA ASP A 35 -0.34 10.10 -1.19
C ASP A 35 0.44 10.65 -2.40
N ILE A 36 0.86 9.78 -3.35
CA ILE A 36 1.53 10.21 -4.59
C ILE A 36 0.67 11.22 -5.34
N LYS A 37 -0.61 10.90 -5.51
CA LYS A 37 -1.49 11.66 -6.40
C LYS A 37 -2.03 12.91 -5.75
N GLU A 38 -2.58 12.81 -4.54
CA GLU A 38 -3.30 13.91 -3.89
C GLU A 38 -2.40 14.72 -2.96
N ASN A 39 -1.55 14.09 -2.16
CA ASN A 39 -0.69 14.82 -1.21
C ASN A 39 0.52 15.45 -1.91
N ASP A 40 1.16 14.74 -2.83
CA ASP A 40 2.35 15.23 -3.53
C ASP A 40 2.02 15.83 -4.91
N SER A 41 0.73 15.86 -5.30
CA SER A 41 0.25 16.38 -6.59
C SER A 41 0.97 15.79 -7.82
N PHE A 42 1.50 14.57 -7.72
CA PHE A 42 2.24 13.92 -8.80
C PHE A 42 1.27 13.33 -9.83
N ARG A 43 1.08 14.03 -10.95
CA ARG A 43 0.14 13.61 -12.01
C ARG A 43 0.82 12.93 -13.20
N ARG A 44 2.11 13.21 -13.46
CA ARG A 44 2.81 12.70 -14.64
C ARG A 44 4.31 12.61 -14.40
N PHE A 45 4.93 11.55 -14.91
CA PHE A 45 6.39 11.45 -15.04
C PHE A 45 6.89 12.46 -16.07
N ASN A 46 8.03 13.07 -15.77
CA ASN A 46 8.65 14.04 -16.68
C ASN A 46 9.40 13.35 -17.81
N TYR A 47 9.96 12.17 -17.54
CA TYR A 47 10.70 11.39 -18.54
C TYR A 47 9.79 10.49 -19.38
N ARG A 48 10.25 10.17 -20.60
CA ARG A 48 9.50 9.37 -21.58
C ARG A 48 9.99 7.92 -21.71
N THR A 49 11.27 7.67 -21.46
CA THR A 49 11.87 6.34 -21.56
C THR A 49 11.64 5.55 -20.28
N SER A 50 11.34 4.24 -20.40
CA SER A 50 11.06 3.36 -19.27
C SER A 50 12.17 3.37 -18.21
N GLU A 51 13.44 3.34 -18.62
CA GLU A 51 14.59 3.39 -17.70
C GLU A 51 14.65 4.68 -16.88
N LYS A 52 14.30 5.82 -17.49
CA LYS A 52 14.33 7.13 -16.83
C LYS A 52 13.13 7.29 -15.89
N VAL A 53 11.95 6.83 -16.33
CA VAL A 53 10.74 6.77 -15.49
C VAL A 53 10.98 5.89 -14.27
N TYR A 54 11.66 4.75 -14.44
CA TYR A 54 12.02 3.87 -13.34
C TYR A 54 12.90 4.57 -12.31
N LYS A 55 13.93 5.30 -12.75
CA LYS A 55 14.80 6.09 -11.86
C LYS A 55 14.05 7.20 -11.13
N GLU A 56 13.17 7.93 -11.83
CA GLU A 56 12.32 8.97 -11.25
C GLU A 56 11.40 8.39 -10.15
N PHE A 57 10.79 7.23 -10.44
CA PHE A 57 9.97 6.52 -9.47
C PHE A 57 10.78 6.03 -8.25
N MET A 58 11.98 5.51 -8.46
CA MET A 58 12.85 5.06 -7.36
C MET A 58 13.30 6.22 -6.47
N LEU A 59 13.66 7.36 -7.07
CA LEU A 59 14.03 8.56 -6.31
C LEU A 59 12.85 9.06 -5.46
N TYR A 60 11.64 9.06 -6.02
CA TYR A 60 10.43 9.39 -5.29
C TYR A 60 10.20 8.46 -4.09
N ALA A 61 10.34 7.14 -4.27
CA ALA A 61 10.18 6.16 -3.20
C ALA A 61 11.16 6.39 -2.05
N ILE A 62 12.43 6.70 -2.36
CA ILE A 62 13.45 7.02 -1.35
C ILE A 62 13.08 8.31 -0.60
N GLY A 63 12.75 9.38 -1.31
CA GLY A 63 12.36 10.66 -0.70
C GLY A 63 11.17 10.52 0.25
N ARG A 64 10.18 9.69 -0.12
CA ARG A 64 9.03 9.39 0.74
C ARG A 64 9.40 8.58 1.97
N ASN A 65 10.29 7.60 1.84
CA ASN A 65 10.80 6.84 2.99
C ASN A 65 11.55 7.76 3.97
N MET A 66 12.39 8.67 3.45
CA MET A 66 13.11 9.64 4.27
C MET A 66 12.17 10.61 4.99
N ASN A 67 11.19 11.19 4.29
CA ASN A 67 10.19 12.06 4.90
C ASN A 67 9.37 11.34 5.98
N LYS A 68 9.01 10.07 5.72
CA LYS A 68 8.31 9.25 6.71
C LYS A 68 9.16 8.99 7.94
N TYR A 69 10.45 8.69 7.76
CA TYR A 69 11.39 8.48 8.85
C TYR A 69 11.61 9.76 9.67
N HIS A 70 11.75 10.91 9.02
CA HIS A 70 11.83 12.21 9.68
C HIS A 70 10.62 12.45 10.59
N ARG A 71 9.40 12.29 10.05
CA ARG A 71 8.14 12.45 10.79
C ARG A 71 7.97 11.41 11.92
N PHE A 72 8.59 10.23 11.79
CA PHE A 72 8.67 9.23 12.85
C PHE A 72 9.59 9.67 14.00
N LEU A 73 10.74 10.27 13.70
CA LEU A 73 11.66 10.76 14.72
C LEU A 73 11.09 11.96 15.49
N HIS A 74 10.31 12.82 14.83
CA HIS A 74 9.68 13.98 15.47
C HIS A 74 8.36 13.66 16.20
N ASP A 75 8.05 12.38 16.41
CA ASP A 75 6.82 11.89 17.08
C ASP A 75 5.49 12.40 16.47
N GLU A 76 5.54 13.00 15.29
CA GLU A 76 4.36 13.36 14.49
C GLU A 76 3.60 12.10 14.06
N ILE A 77 4.32 10.97 14.01
CA ILE A 77 3.85 9.66 13.64
C ILE A 77 3.92 8.72 14.85
N LYS A 78 2.75 8.38 15.42
CA LYS A 78 2.68 7.42 16.53
C LYS A 78 2.82 5.98 16.06
N LYS A 79 3.66 5.20 16.76
CA LYS A 79 3.81 3.76 16.55
C LYS A 79 2.46 3.07 16.81
N ILE A 80 1.89 2.43 15.78
CA ILE A 80 0.66 1.66 15.96
C ILE A 80 0.99 0.46 16.86
N ARG A 81 0.43 0.43 18.06
CA ARG A 81 0.45 -0.76 18.91
C ARG A 81 -0.35 -1.85 18.20
N ARG A 82 0.31 -2.91 17.74
CA ARG A 82 -0.37 -4.12 17.27
C ARG A 82 -1.20 -4.65 18.43
N LYS A 83 -2.50 -4.39 18.45
CA LYS A 83 -3.40 -5.05 19.39
C LYS A 83 -3.44 -6.51 18.93
N ASN A 84 -2.93 -7.44 19.73
CA ASN A 84 -3.12 -8.87 19.53
C ASN A 84 -4.63 -9.12 19.55
N ARG A 85 -5.24 -9.15 18.36
CA ARG A 85 -6.64 -9.50 18.19
C ARG A 85 -6.65 -10.98 17.86
N GLY A 86 -7.19 -11.79 18.76
CA GLY A 86 -7.66 -13.14 18.43
C GLY A 86 -8.61 -13.11 17.23
N LYS A 87 -9.01 -14.29 16.75
CA LYS A 87 -9.63 -14.60 15.44
C LYS A 87 -10.94 -13.86 15.07
N ASP A 88 -11.35 -12.81 15.78
CA ASP A 88 -12.58 -12.02 15.55
C ASP A 88 -12.33 -10.54 15.22
N GLY A 89 -11.13 -10.18 14.77
CA GLY A 89 -10.69 -8.79 14.55
C GLY A 89 -11.14 -8.09 13.26
N LEU A 90 -11.98 -8.71 12.43
CA LEU A 90 -12.24 -8.29 11.03
C LEU A 90 -13.23 -7.12 10.84
N LYS A 91 -13.85 -6.59 11.89
CA LYS A 91 -14.90 -5.55 11.74
C LYS A 91 -14.44 -4.09 11.79
N ASN A 92 -13.16 -3.80 11.98
CA ASN A 92 -12.69 -2.41 12.11
C ASN A 92 -11.41 -2.13 11.29
N VAL A 93 -11.48 -2.32 9.96
CA VAL A 93 -10.44 -1.89 9.00
C VAL A 93 -10.72 -0.46 8.48
N HIS A 94 -11.77 0.21 8.98
CA HIS A 94 -12.17 1.54 8.52
C HIS A 94 -11.37 2.70 9.16
N VAL A 95 -10.50 2.44 10.15
CA VAL A 95 -9.91 3.51 11.00
C VAL A 95 -8.38 3.63 10.86
N GLN A 96 -7.76 3.04 9.83
CA GLN A 96 -6.30 3.10 9.70
C GLN A 96 -5.82 3.27 8.26
N LYS A 97 -6.57 4.04 7.46
CA LYS A 97 -6.27 4.29 6.05
C LYS A 97 -5.34 5.47 5.77
N CYS A 98 -5.04 6.31 6.75
CA CYS A 98 -4.09 7.41 6.58
C CYS A 98 -2.84 7.18 7.42
N SER A 99 -1.67 7.24 6.78
CA SER A 99 -0.36 7.60 7.34
C SER A 99 0.77 6.56 7.15
N TYR A 100 0.51 5.25 6.99
CA TYR A 100 1.61 4.26 7.03
C TYR A 100 1.58 3.16 5.97
N GLY A 101 1.71 3.52 4.68
CA GLY A 101 2.22 2.60 3.65
C GLY A 101 3.71 2.29 3.89
N CYS A 102 4.09 1.01 3.81
CA CYS A 102 5.33 0.42 4.35
C CYS A 102 6.68 1.08 4.01
N PHE A 103 7.61 0.94 4.95
CA PHE A 103 9.06 0.84 4.73
C PHE A 103 9.25 -0.32 3.73
N ALA A 104 9.73 -0.03 2.52
CA ALA A 104 10.16 -1.10 1.62
C ALA A 104 11.38 -1.80 2.24
N PRO A 105 11.48 -3.14 2.24
CA PRO A 105 12.75 -3.82 2.45
C PRO A 105 13.73 -3.50 1.32
#